data_AF-A0A2A4QC42-F1
#
_entry.id   AF-A0A2A4QC42-F1
#
_cell.length_a   1.000
_cell.length_b   1.000
_cell.length_c   1.000
_cell.angle_alpha   90.00
_cell.angle_beta   90.00
_cell.angle_gamma   90.00
#
_symmetry.space_group_name_H-M   'P 1'
#
loop_
_entity.id
_entity.type
_entity.pdbx_description
1 polymer ?
#
loop_
_entity_poly.entity_id
_entity_poly.type
_entity_poly.pdbx_seq_one_letter_code
_entity_poly.pdbx_strand_id
1 'polypeptide(L)'
;MSQDQLSLQQKSTIAPSSLDANQLALLQQTTASYSSLQLAWASGYLAAMSSTKSESGQSVQLSSALAVAAVKTLTILYASQTGNAKGVASQVEQSASAAGISTKLINISDYKPKTLKHESHVLIVASTNGEGEPPDDAIEFHEFLLGKKAPKLPNLSYSILALGDSSYEFFCQTGKDFDERLTALGAKQVLPRVDCDVDYDSDSDSWKLSIIDHLKDELIQADMVLAPVIDLPVSSSSQYSKQNPLAAEFLVSQKITGRDSAKDVRHIEIDLGDSGLTYQAGDALGVFFENDEDLVTELLAALNFSGTEQVSVKVDGEQQNIALKKALTSQLEITQTAPAFIEFWATQSGDDKLLEVAADKNTAREFAANYQIVDIVSANKAEVKPQPFVDALRKITPRLYSIASAQAEVDEEVHLTVGLVNYENNGQQRFGGASHFLANRIEEGQQVQVFVEHNDNFRLPADSNTPVIMIGPGTGVAPFRAFMQQRDADDASGDNWMFFGDQTFTQDFLYQVEWQNYLKSGLLTRMDVAFSRDQAEKIYVQDRLKEQAKDIFSWLERGAHLYVCGDANRMAKDVHQTLIDIIAEQGQLSLAQAEQYLKDLRRNKRYQKDVY
;
A
#
# COMPACT_ATOMS: atom_id res chain seq x y z
N MET A 1 95.60 24.58 4.64
CA MET A 1 96.15 23.82 3.51
C MET A 1 95.53 22.42 3.54
N SER A 2 94.90 22.05 2.42
CA SER A 2 94.54 20.70 1.89
C SER A 2 93.75 19.66 2.71
N GLN A 3 92.67 19.16 2.07
CA GLN A 3 92.26 17.74 1.86
C GLN A 3 92.15 16.81 3.09
N ASP A 4 91.17 15.93 3.27
CA ASP A 4 90.11 15.33 2.46
C ASP A 4 89.09 14.71 3.44
N GLN A 5 87.78 14.94 3.27
CA GLN A 5 86.78 13.94 3.67
C GLN A 5 85.62 13.96 2.68
N LEU A 6 85.60 12.94 1.82
CA LEU A 6 84.49 12.56 0.95
C LEU A 6 83.30 12.12 1.81
N SER A 7 82.21 12.88 1.76
CA SER A 7 80.88 12.46 2.23
C SER A 7 80.08 11.88 1.05
N LEU A 8 79.72 10.60 1.14
CA LEU A 8 78.69 9.97 0.32
C LEU A 8 77.31 10.54 0.71
N GLN A 9 76.65 11.26 -0.19
CA GLN A 9 75.21 11.55 -0.11
C GLN A 9 74.47 10.73 -1.18
N GLN A 10 73.70 9.74 -0.74
CA GLN A 10 72.63 9.13 -1.53
C GLN A 10 71.46 10.11 -1.62
N LYS A 11 71.10 10.55 -2.83
CA LYS A 11 69.82 11.20 -3.12
C LYS A 11 68.81 10.13 -3.50
N SER A 12 67.83 9.90 -2.64
CA SER A 12 66.63 9.11 -2.91
C SER A 12 65.58 10.01 -3.58
N THR A 13 65.36 9.87 -4.88
CA THR A 13 64.22 10.49 -5.59
C THR A 13 63.00 9.58 -5.48
N ILE A 14 62.04 9.97 -4.64
CA ILE A 14 60.70 9.36 -4.56
C ILE A 14 59.83 10.01 -5.65
N ALA A 15 59.18 9.22 -6.49
CA ALA A 15 58.18 9.72 -7.44
C ALA A 15 56.89 10.15 -6.70
N PRO A 16 56.25 11.28 -7.07
CA PRO A 16 55.05 11.73 -6.37
C PRO A 16 53.87 10.80 -6.66
N SER A 17 53.15 10.39 -5.60
CA SER A 17 52.00 9.49 -5.62
C SER A 17 50.65 10.21 -5.78
N SER A 18 50.64 11.44 -6.31
CA SER A 18 49.43 12.27 -6.44
C SER A 18 49.43 13.08 -7.74
N LEU A 19 48.23 13.36 -8.27
CA LEU A 19 48.03 14.27 -9.40
C LEU A 19 48.62 15.65 -9.09
N ASP A 20 49.22 16.30 -10.09
CA ASP A 20 49.66 17.69 -9.94
C ASP A 20 48.46 18.65 -9.95
N ALA A 21 48.71 19.91 -9.56
CA ALA A 21 47.65 20.92 -9.40
C ALA A 21 46.86 21.18 -10.69
N ASN A 22 47.49 21.06 -11.87
CA ASN A 22 46.80 21.27 -13.15
C ASN A 22 45.96 20.03 -13.53
N GLN A 23 46.47 18.83 -13.27
CA GLN A 23 45.74 17.58 -13.47
C GLN A 23 44.53 17.47 -12.54
N LEU A 24 44.68 17.91 -11.29
CA LEU A 24 43.58 17.95 -10.33
C LEU A 24 42.48 18.94 -10.74
N ALA A 25 42.87 20.15 -11.18
CA ALA A 25 41.91 21.16 -11.63
C ALA A 25 41.12 20.69 -12.87
N LEU A 26 41.78 20.01 -13.82
CA LEU A 26 41.11 19.49 -15.00
C LEU A 26 40.15 18.34 -14.65
N LEU A 27 40.53 17.47 -13.72
CA LEU A 27 39.67 16.39 -13.23
C LEU A 27 38.44 16.95 -12.50
N GLN A 28 38.64 17.96 -11.65
CA GLN A 28 37.55 18.64 -10.94
C GLN A 28 36.59 19.33 -11.91
N GLN A 29 37.09 20.06 -12.90
CA GLN A 29 36.25 20.70 -13.91
C GLN A 29 35.45 19.68 -14.73
N THR A 30 36.05 18.54 -15.07
CA THR A 30 35.38 17.48 -15.83
C THR A 30 34.31 16.76 -15.02
N THR A 31 34.56 16.55 -13.73
CA THR A 31 33.66 15.80 -12.83
C THR A 31 32.56 16.66 -12.20
N ALA A 32 32.70 17.98 -12.21
CA ALA A 32 31.74 18.91 -11.60
C ALA A 32 30.32 18.83 -12.19
N SER A 33 30.17 18.42 -13.45
CA SER A 33 28.86 18.28 -14.11
C SER A 33 28.34 16.84 -14.14
N TYR A 34 29.00 15.91 -13.45
CA TYR A 34 28.62 14.49 -13.48
C TYR A 34 27.62 14.16 -12.38
N SER A 35 26.64 13.32 -12.71
CA SER A 35 25.79 12.70 -11.70
C SER A 35 26.55 11.65 -10.90
N SER A 36 26.00 11.22 -9.75
CA SER A 36 26.60 10.19 -8.90
C SER A 36 26.90 8.89 -9.65
N LEU A 37 26.03 8.50 -10.60
CA LEU A 37 26.23 7.31 -11.43
C LEU A 37 27.36 7.50 -12.45
N GLN A 38 27.50 8.69 -13.02
CA GLN A 38 28.58 9.01 -13.96
C GLN A 38 29.95 9.10 -13.28
N LEU A 39 29.98 9.60 -12.04
CA LEU A 39 31.19 9.58 -11.20
C LEU A 39 31.62 8.15 -10.86
N ALA A 40 30.67 7.27 -10.50
CA ALA A 40 30.93 5.86 -10.25
C ALA A 40 31.50 5.17 -11.51
N TRP A 41 30.91 5.41 -12.68
CA TRP A 41 31.42 4.88 -13.96
C TRP A 41 32.84 5.39 -14.29
N ALA A 42 33.09 6.70 -14.11
CA ALA A 42 34.40 7.30 -14.35
C ALA A 42 35.49 6.72 -13.43
N SER A 43 35.14 6.43 -12.17
CA SER A 43 36.06 5.79 -11.22
C SER A 43 36.48 4.39 -11.68
N GLY A 44 35.53 3.57 -12.16
CA GLY A 44 35.81 2.24 -12.69
C GLY A 44 36.62 2.27 -13.99
N TYR A 45 36.36 3.24 -14.87
CA TYR A 45 37.14 3.44 -16.09
C TYR A 45 38.60 3.80 -15.81
N LEU A 46 38.85 4.73 -14.87
CA LEU A 46 40.20 5.12 -14.47
C LEU A 46 40.95 3.97 -13.77
N ALA A 47 40.25 3.17 -12.96
CA ALA A 47 40.80 1.96 -12.36
C ALA A 47 41.21 0.94 -13.43
N ALA A 48 40.35 0.67 -14.42
CA ALA A 48 40.64 -0.24 -15.54
C ALA A 48 41.85 0.22 -16.39
N MET A 49 41.97 1.53 -16.63
CA MET A 49 43.11 2.16 -17.32
C MET A 49 44.43 2.03 -16.53
N SER A 50 44.36 2.00 -15.20
CA SER A 50 45.54 1.82 -14.34
C SER A 50 46.10 0.40 -14.42
N SER A 51 45.22 -0.60 -14.53
CA SER A 51 45.56 -2.01 -14.74
C SER A 51 46.15 -2.28 -16.14
N THR A 52 45.80 -1.47 -17.15
CA THR A 52 46.38 -1.59 -18.51
C THR A 52 47.73 -0.90 -18.67
N LYS A 53 48.08 0.06 -17.80
CA LYS A 53 49.37 0.77 -17.83
C LYS A 53 50.48 0.07 -17.04
N SER A 54 50.14 -0.94 -16.27
CA SER A 54 51.07 -1.67 -15.41
C SER A 54 51.54 -2.96 -16.06
N GLU A 55 52.09 -2.90 -17.27
CA GLU A 55 53.00 -3.94 -17.79
C GLU A 55 53.71 -3.44 -19.05
N SER A 56 55.04 -3.46 -19.01
CA SER A 56 55.91 -3.11 -20.12
C SER A 56 55.79 -4.12 -21.25
N GLY A 57 55.16 -3.71 -22.34
CA GLY A 57 55.47 -4.11 -23.71
C GLY A 57 55.48 -5.61 -24.02
N GLN A 58 54.31 -6.17 -24.32
CA GLN A 58 54.16 -7.21 -25.35
C GLN A 58 52.71 -7.18 -25.88
N SER A 59 52.57 -7.12 -27.20
CA SER A 59 51.31 -7.25 -27.91
C SER A 59 50.77 -8.68 -27.73
N VAL A 60 49.81 -8.86 -26.84
CA VAL A 60 49.10 -10.14 -26.69
C VAL A 60 47.90 -10.14 -27.62
N GLN A 61 47.91 -11.07 -28.58
CA GLN A 61 46.77 -11.43 -29.42
C GLN A 61 45.56 -11.77 -28.55
N LEU A 62 44.40 -11.17 -28.88
CA LEU A 62 43.09 -11.56 -28.36
C LEU A 62 42.85 -13.05 -28.66
N SER A 63 43.08 -13.86 -27.65
CA SER A 63 42.67 -15.25 -27.60
C SER A 63 41.17 -15.26 -27.30
N SER A 64 40.43 -16.10 -28.03
CA SER A 64 38.97 -16.25 -28.02
C SER A 64 38.35 -16.18 -26.62
N ALA A 65 37.33 -15.34 -26.49
CA ALA A 65 36.45 -15.26 -25.33
C ALA A 65 35.98 -16.67 -24.91
N LEU A 66 36.42 -17.12 -23.74
CA LEU A 66 35.66 -18.10 -22.96
C LEU A 66 34.32 -17.44 -22.63
N ALA A 67 33.22 -18.14 -22.90
CA ALA A 67 31.88 -17.67 -22.60
C ALA A 67 31.80 -17.34 -21.11
N VAL A 68 31.56 -16.06 -20.81
CA VAL A 68 31.14 -15.63 -19.48
C VAL A 68 29.80 -16.29 -19.22
N ALA A 69 29.74 -17.24 -18.27
CA ALA A 69 28.47 -17.77 -17.81
C ALA A 69 27.63 -16.59 -17.31
N ALA A 70 26.43 -16.42 -17.87
CA ALA A 70 25.57 -15.30 -17.48
C ALA A 70 25.20 -15.47 -16.00
N VAL A 71 25.56 -14.48 -15.17
CA VAL A 71 25.12 -14.43 -13.77
C VAL A 71 23.60 -14.46 -13.77
N LYS A 72 23.00 -15.53 -13.25
CA LYS A 72 21.55 -15.67 -13.17
C LYS A 72 21.04 -14.60 -12.20
N THR A 73 20.28 -13.63 -12.72
CA THR A 73 19.64 -12.59 -11.92
C THR A 73 18.26 -13.06 -11.48
N LEU A 74 17.92 -12.84 -10.21
CA LEU A 74 16.57 -13.01 -9.66
C LEU A 74 15.74 -11.75 -9.91
N THR A 75 14.70 -11.84 -10.72
CA THR A 75 13.76 -10.73 -10.94
C THR A 75 12.62 -10.84 -9.93
N ILE A 76 12.38 -9.80 -9.15
CA ILE A 76 11.33 -9.72 -8.13
C ILE A 76 10.33 -8.67 -8.62
N LEU A 77 9.11 -9.12 -8.95
CA LEU A 77 8.02 -8.27 -9.38
C LEU A 77 7.07 -8.06 -8.21
N TYR A 78 6.59 -6.82 -8.04
CA TYR A 78 5.50 -6.54 -7.10
C TYR A 78 4.31 -5.89 -7.80
N ALA A 79 3.12 -6.31 -7.40
CA ALA A 79 1.83 -5.73 -7.78
C ALA A 79 1.14 -5.24 -6.50
N SER A 80 1.01 -3.93 -6.33
CA SER A 80 0.57 -3.36 -5.05
C SER A 80 -0.35 -2.18 -5.21
N GLN A 81 -1.49 -2.22 -4.51
CA GLN A 81 -2.39 -1.07 -4.42
C GLN A 81 -1.96 -0.09 -3.34
N THR A 82 -1.85 -0.59 -2.11
CA THR A 82 -1.60 0.23 -0.91
C THR A 82 -0.14 0.24 -0.47
N GLY A 83 0.71 -0.65 -0.99
CA GLY A 83 2.14 -0.70 -0.64
C GLY A 83 2.57 -1.98 0.09
N ASN A 84 1.65 -2.74 0.68
CA ASN A 84 1.94 -4.00 1.37
C ASN A 84 2.80 -4.98 0.53
N ALA A 85 2.42 -5.26 -0.72
CA ALA A 85 3.17 -6.15 -1.60
C ALA A 85 4.54 -5.58 -2.00
N LYS A 86 4.65 -4.26 -2.18
CA LYS A 86 5.93 -3.55 -2.39
C LYS A 86 6.85 -3.71 -1.18
N GLY A 87 6.31 -3.58 0.04
CA GLY A 87 7.03 -3.78 1.29
C GLY A 87 7.60 -5.18 1.41
N VAL A 88 6.77 -6.21 1.23
CA VAL A 88 7.22 -7.62 1.24
C VAL A 88 8.27 -7.89 0.17
N ALA A 89 8.06 -7.42 -1.07
CA ALA A 89 9.02 -7.62 -2.14
C ALA A 89 10.37 -6.93 -1.87
N SER A 90 10.36 -5.77 -1.23
CA SER A 90 11.58 -5.07 -0.80
C SER A 90 12.34 -5.85 0.27
N GLN A 91 11.64 -6.43 1.25
CA GLN A 91 12.28 -7.28 2.26
C GLN A 91 12.90 -8.55 1.65
N VAL A 92 12.23 -9.14 0.65
CA VAL A 92 12.75 -10.30 -0.10
C VAL A 92 14.00 -9.92 -0.88
N GLU A 93 14.01 -8.77 -1.55
CA GLU A 93 15.17 -8.26 -2.28
C GLU A 93 16.36 -8.00 -1.35
N GLN A 94 16.14 -7.34 -0.22
CA GLN A 94 17.19 -7.10 0.78
C GLN A 94 17.77 -8.42 1.31
N SER A 95 16.90 -9.38 1.65
CA SER A 95 17.32 -10.68 2.18
C SER A 95 18.06 -11.52 1.13
N ALA A 96 17.61 -11.52 -0.13
CA ALA A 96 18.27 -12.23 -1.22
C ALA A 96 19.63 -11.60 -1.56
N SER A 97 19.71 -10.27 -1.56
CA SER A 97 20.97 -9.54 -1.79
C SER A 97 21.98 -9.80 -0.68
N ALA A 98 21.53 -9.81 0.59
CA ALA A 98 22.36 -10.20 1.74
C ALA A 98 22.84 -11.66 1.67
N ALA A 99 22.06 -12.54 1.02
CA ALA A 99 22.46 -13.91 0.76
C ALA A 99 23.43 -14.08 -0.42
N GLY A 100 23.76 -13.00 -1.15
CA GLY A 100 24.68 -13.00 -2.30
C GLY A 100 24.03 -13.24 -3.66
N ILE A 101 22.69 -13.19 -3.74
CA ILE A 101 21.95 -13.35 -4.99
C ILE A 101 21.85 -11.99 -5.70
N SER A 102 22.18 -11.95 -7.00
CA SER A 102 21.94 -10.75 -7.81
C SER A 102 20.45 -10.57 -8.06
N THR A 103 19.87 -9.46 -7.60
CA THR A 103 18.42 -9.19 -7.65
C THR A 103 18.08 -8.00 -8.55
N LYS A 104 16.82 -7.95 -8.99
CA LYS A 104 16.16 -6.76 -9.57
C LYS A 104 14.76 -6.66 -9.00
N LEU A 105 14.47 -5.60 -8.26
CA LEU A 105 13.12 -5.28 -7.79
C LEU A 105 12.42 -4.33 -8.79
N ILE A 106 11.24 -4.69 -9.28
CA ILE A 106 10.54 -3.93 -10.32
C ILE A 106 9.04 -3.88 -10.01
N ASN A 107 8.44 -2.67 -10.07
CA ASN A 107 6.97 -2.56 -10.11
C ASN A 107 6.46 -3.23 -11.39
N ILE A 108 5.45 -4.07 -11.27
CA ILE A 108 4.93 -4.83 -12.41
C ILE A 108 4.42 -3.95 -13.57
N SER A 109 3.99 -2.70 -13.31
CA SER A 109 3.60 -1.72 -14.33
C SER A 109 4.78 -1.22 -15.17
N ASP A 110 5.98 -1.16 -14.59
CA ASP A 110 7.21 -0.79 -15.29
C ASP A 110 7.87 -1.98 -16.00
N TYR A 111 7.39 -3.19 -15.72
CA TYR A 111 7.91 -4.43 -16.28
C TYR A 111 7.29 -4.73 -17.65
N LYS A 112 8.13 -5.01 -18.66
CA LYS A 112 7.67 -5.32 -20.03
C LYS A 112 7.32 -6.80 -20.14
N PRO A 113 6.04 -7.23 -20.22
CA PRO A 113 5.68 -8.64 -20.06
C PRO A 113 6.34 -9.61 -21.08
N LYS A 114 6.69 -9.10 -22.27
CA LYS A 114 7.39 -9.86 -23.32
C LYS A 114 8.80 -10.31 -22.91
N THR A 115 9.40 -9.73 -21.88
CA THR A 115 10.73 -10.12 -21.39
C THR A 115 10.70 -11.40 -20.56
N LEU A 116 9.52 -11.89 -20.11
CA LEU A 116 9.39 -13.13 -19.33
C LEU A 116 10.08 -14.33 -19.98
N LYS A 117 10.08 -14.42 -21.31
CA LYS A 117 10.75 -15.52 -22.05
C LYS A 117 12.28 -15.52 -21.92
N HIS A 118 12.86 -14.42 -21.44
CA HIS A 118 14.29 -14.23 -21.24
C HIS A 118 14.69 -14.30 -19.76
N GLU A 119 13.72 -14.27 -18.86
CA GLU A 119 13.96 -14.42 -17.43
C GLU A 119 14.23 -15.89 -17.09
N SER A 120 15.12 -16.10 -16.13
CA SER A 120 15.40 -17.44 -15.58
C SER A 120 14.64 -17.69 -14.28
N HIS A 121 14.55 -16.68 -13.41
CA HIS A 121 13.94 -16.78 -12.08
C HIS A 121 13.11 -15.52 -11.82
N VAL A 122 11.82 -15.71 -11.55
CA VAL A 122 10.90 -14.63 -11.21
C VAL A 122 10.16 -14.94 -9.92
N LEU A 123 10.22 -14.02 -8.96
CA LEU A 123 9.30 -14.00 -7.82
C LEU A 123 8.24 -12.93 -8.06
N ILE A 124 6.98 -13.24 -7.76
CA ILE A 124 5.90 -12.26 -7.84
C ILE A 124 5.25 -12.14 -6.46
N VAL A 125 5.21 -10.93 -5.93
CA VAL A 125 4.43 -10.58 -4.74
C VAL A 125 3.23 -9.74 -5.20
N ALA A 126 2.01 -10.26 -5.05
CA ALA A 126 0.83 -9.61 -5.59
C ALA A 126 -0.30 -9.50 -4.56
N SER A 127 -0.84 -8.30 -4.37
CA SER A 127 -2.12 -8.13 -3.69
C SER A 127 -3.30 -8.40 -4.62
N THR A 128 -4.48 -8.66 -4.06
CA THR A 128 -5.76 -8.68 -4.78
C THR A 128 -6.63 -7.53 -4.27
N ASN A 129 -7.34 -6.85 -5.18
CA ASN A 129 -8.21 -5.72 -4.84
C ASN A 129 -9.69 -6.03 -5.10
N GLY A 130 -10.56 -5.40 -4.31
CA GLY A 130 -12.01 -5.41 -4.52
C GLY A 130 -12.56 -6.83 -4.69
N GLU A 131 -13.25 -7.06 -5.81
CA GLU A 131 -13.89 -8.34 -6.15
C GLU A 131 -12.95 -9.28 -6.94
N GLY A 132 -11.70 -9.43 -6.49
CA GLY A 132 -10.74 -10.32 -7.13
C GLY A 132 -9.91 -9.70 -8.25
N GLU A 133 -9.99 -8.38 -8.44
CA GLU A 133 -9.27 -7.67 -9.48
C GLU A 133 -7.78 -7.55 -9.15
N PRO A 134 -6.88 -7.58 -10.16
CA PRO A 134 -5.48 -7.20 -9.94
C PRO A 134 -5.37 -5.74 -9.48
N PRO A 135 -4.32 -5.39 -8.71
CA PRO A 135 -3.99 -4.00 -8.41
C PRO A 135 -3.83 -3.18 -9.69
N ASP A 136 -4.05 -1.87 -9.59
CA ASP A 136 -4.05 -0.99 -10.76
C ASP A 136 -2.74 -1.08 -11.56
N ASP A 137 -1.61 -1.28 -10.87
CA ASP A 137 -0.30 -1.46 -11.50
C ASP A 137 -0.14 -2.80 -12.24
N ALA A 138 -0.94 -3.82 -11.91
CA ALA A 138 -0.87 -5.17 -12.48
C ALA A 138 -1.85 -5.44 -13.63
N ILE A 139 -2.82 -4.56 -13.90
CA ILE A 139 -3.89 -4.83 -14.89
C ILE A 139 -3.30 -5.23 -16.26
N GLU A 140 -2.34 -4.48 -16.78
CA GLU A 140 -1.77 -4.77 -18.12
C GLU A 140 -1.00 -6.10 -18.14
N PHE A 141 -0.23 -6.37 -17.08
CA PHE A 141 0.52 -7.62 -16.97
C PHE A 141 -0.43 -8.81 -16.85
N HIS A 142 -1.49 -8.69 -16.06
CA HIS A 142 -2.53 -9.71 -15.90
C HIS A 142 -3.25 -9.98 -17.22
N GLU A 143 -3.77 -8.94 -17.90
CA GLU A 143 -4.40 -9.08 -19.22
C GLU A 143 -3.46 -9.71 -20.25
N PHE A 144 -2.17 -9.31 -20.28
CA PHE A 144 -1.18 -9.90 -21.17
C PHE A 144 -0.94 -11.37 -20.89
N LEU A 145 -0.75 -11.72 -19.61
CA LEU A 145 -0.38 -13.07 -19.19
C LEU A 145 -1.55 -14.02 -19.48
N LEU A 146 -2.79 -13.65 -19.14
CA LEU A 146 -4.00 -14.44 -19.43
C LEU A 146 -4.32 -14.48 -20.93
N GLY A 147 -3.88 -13.48 -21.69
CA GLY A 147 -4.12 -13.37 -23.12
C GLY A 147 -3.45 -14.44 -23.98
N LYS A 148 -3.93 -14.57 -25.23
CA LYS A 148 -3.38 -15.50 -26.24
C LYS A 148 -1.96 -15.15 -26.72
N LYS A 149 -1.49 -13.94 -26.41
CA LYS A 149 -0.16 -13.43 -26.82
C LYS A 149 0.96 -13.82 -25.85
N ALA A 150 0.64 -14.39 -24.69
CA ALA A 150 1.63 -14.81 -23.71
C ALA A 150 2.53 -15.94 -24.29
N PRO A 151 3.86 -15.81 -24.20
CA PRO A 151 4.79 -16.82 -24.72
C PRO A 151 4.80 -18.07 -23.82
N LYS A 152 5.23 -19.20 -24.36
CA LYS A 152 5.61 -20.36 -23.53
C LYS A 152 6.87 -20.04 -22.72
N LEU A 153 6.94 -20.54 -21.50
CA LEU A 153 7.97 -20.20 -20.50
C LEU A 153 8.71 -21.44 -19.95
N PRO A 154 9.19 -22.39 -20.79
CA PRO A 154 9.76 -23.65 -20.31
C PRO A 154 11.06 -23.51 -19.49
N ASN A 155 11.72 -22.35 -19.58
CA ASN A 155 12.99 -22.07 -18.92
C ASN A 155 12.84 -21.14 -17.71
N LEU A 156 11.61 -20.77 -17.35
CA LEU A 156 11.34 -19.86 -16.25
C LEU A 156 11.04 -20.67 -14.98
N SER A 157 11.81 -20.42 -13.93
CA SER A 157 11.51 -20.82 -12.57
C SER A 157 10.76 -19.70 -11.85
N TYR A 158 9.71 -20.01 -11.08
CA TYR A 158 8.94 -18.99 -10.38
C TYR A 158 8.37 -19.42 -9.02
N SER A 159 8.02 -18.45 -8.18
CA SER A 159 7.16 -18.63 -7.01
C SER A 159 6.36 -17.35 -6.74
N ILE A 160 5.21 -17.49 -6.08
CA ILE A 160 4.27 -16.40 -5.86
C ILE A 160 3.92 -16.31 -4.39
N LEU A 161 3.95 -15.10 -3.86
CA LEU A 161 3.30 -14.74 -2.60
C LEU A 161 2.09 -13.86 -2.91
N ALA A 162 0.90 -14.33 -2.54
CA ALA A 162 -0.35 -13.63 -2.75
C ALA A 162 -0.80 -13.00 -1.43
N LEU A 163 -1.16 -11.72 -1.45
CA LEU A 163 -1.76 -11.01 -0.33
C LEU A 163 -3.25 -10.78 -0.61
N GLY A 164 -4.11 -11.14 0.34
CA GLY A 164 -5.55 -10.93 0.23
C GLY A 164 -6.22 -10.87 1.60
N ASP A 165 -7.55 -10.85 1.59
CA ASP A 165 -8.38 -10.91 2.79
C ASP A 165 -9.43 -12.00 2.61
N SER A 166 -9.44 -13.00 3.50
CA SER A 166 -10.33 -14.16 3.40
C SER A 166 -11.81 -13.83 3.62
N SER A 167 -12.11 -12.63 4.14
CA SER A 167 -13.48 -12.12 4.24
C SER A 167 -14.10 -11.81 2.87
N TYR A 168 -13.28 -11.59 1.84
CA TYR A 168 -13.75 -11.35 0.47
C TYR A 168 -13.98 -12.65 -0.31
N GLU A 169 -14.84 -12.59 -1.33
CA GLU A 169 -15.17 -13.75 -2.14
C GLU A 169 -13.94 -14.33 -2.85
N PHE A 170 -13.18 -13.45 -3.49
CA PHE A 170 -12.05 -13.76 -4.36
C PHE A 170 -10.69 -13.62 -3.63
N PHE A 171 -10.57 -14.28 -2.48
CA PHE A 171 -9.35 -14.29 -1.66
C PHE A 171 -8.11 -14.67 -2.48
N CYS A 172 -7.08 -13.81 -2.50
CA CYS A 172 -5.81 -14.02 -3.23
C CYS A 172 -5.95 -14.32 -4.75
N GLN A 173 -7.05 -13.90 -5.38
CA GLN A 173 -7.34 -14.24 -6.78
C GLN A 173 -6.25 -13.83 -7.77
N THR A 174 -5.67 -12.63 -7.65
CA THR A 174 -4.60 -12.18 -8.56
C THR A 174 -3.38 -13.09 -8.50
N GLY A 175 -2.97 -13.51 -7.31
CA GLY A 175 -1.86 -14.46 -7.15
C GLY A 175 -2.20 -15.85 -7.69
N LYS A 176 -3.45 -16.31 -7.52
CA LYS A 176 -3.95 -17.57 -8.10
C LYS A 176 -3.91 -17.53 -9.62
N ASP A 177 -4.39 -16.45 -10.22
CA ASP A 177 -4.40 -16.26 -11.68
C ASP A 177 -2.98 -16.30 -12.27
N PHE A 178 -2.02 -15.64 -11.61
CA PHE A 178 -0.61 -15.68 -12.03
C PHE A 178 -0.03 -17.08 -11.93
N ASP A 179 -0.29 -17.81 -10.84
CA ASP A 179 0.24 -19.16 -10.61
C ASP A 179 -0.30 -20.18 -11.62
N GLU A 180 -1.62 -20.20 -11.79
CA GLU A 180 -2.29 -21.05 -12.77
C GLU A 180 -1.77 -20.75 -14.18
N ARG A 181 -1.62 -19.48 -14.51
CA ARG A 181 -1.22 -19.07 -15.85
C ARG A 181 0.25 -19.34 -16.13
N LEU A 182 1.17 -19.06 -15.21
CA LEU A 182 2.59 -19.37 -15.38
C LEU A 182 2.82 -20.87 -15.52
N THR A 183 2.12 -21.69 -14.72
CA THR A 183 2.12 -23.15 -14.86
C THR A 183 1.62 -23.59 -16.23
N ALA A 184 0.48 -23.05 -16.69
CA ALA A 184 -0.07 -23.38 -18.01
C ALA A 184 0.83 -22.97 -19.18
N LEU A 185 1.68 -21.95 -19.00
CA LEU A 185 2.68 -21.52 -19.98
C LEU A 185 3.97 -22.35 -19.94
N GLY A 186 4.11 -23.27 -18.98
CA GLY A 186 5.22 -24.21 -18.86
C GLY A 186 6.35 -23.76 -17.94
N ALA A 187 6.14 -22.70 -17.13
CA ALA A 187 7.10 -22.30 -16.11
C ALA A 187 7.15 -23.33 -14.97
N LYS A 188 8.32 -23.49 -14.36
CA LYS A 188 8.56 -24.41 -13.26
C LYS A 188 8.34 -23.70 -11.93
N GLN A 189 7.38 -24.16 -11.15
CA GLN A 189 7.16 -23.67 -9.80
C GLN A 189 8.30 -24.17 -8.88
N VAL A 190 8.99 -23.25 -8.20
CA VAL A 190 10.11 -23.52 -7.28
C VAL A 190 9.58 -23.88 -5.90
N LEU A 191 8.71 -23.02 -5.36
CA LEU A 191 7.91 -23.27 -4.16
C LEU A 191 6.44 -23.01 -4.46
N PRO A 192 5.53 -23.79 -3.85
CA PRO A 192 4.10 -23.54 -3.96
C PRO A 192 3.75 -22.09 -3.62
N ARG A 193 2.71 -21.58 -4.28
CA ARG A 193 2.11 -20.29 -3.93
C ARG A 193 1.68 -20.28 -2.46
N VAL A 194 1.93 -19.17 -1.77
CA VAL A 194 1.43 -18.91 -0.42
C VAL A 194 0.34 -17.84 -0.51
N ASP A 195 -0.87 -18.18 -0.05
CA ASP A 195 -2.02 -17.27 0.01
C ASP A 195 -2.10 -16.69 1.44
N CYS A 196 -1.70 -15.44 1.60
CA CYS A 196 -1.63 -14.78 2.90
C CYS A 196 -2.89 -13.94 3.16
N ASP A 197 -3.39 -13.98 4.40
CA ASP A 197 -4.48 -13.12 4.89
C ASP A 197 -3.95 -11.76 5.40
N VAL A 198 -4.81 -10.92 5.97
CA VAL A 198 -4.47 -9.55 6.43
C VAL A 198 -3.30 -9.49 7.45
N ASP A 199 -3.07 -10.56 8.20
CA ASP A 199 -1.98 -10.77 9.15
C ASP A 199 -0.81 -11.58 8.57
N TYR A 200 -0.48 -11.30 7.30
CA TYR A 200 0.49 -12.01 6.46
C TYR A 200 1.94 -12.09 6.96
N ASP A 201 2.35 -11.34 8.00
CA ASP A 201 3.76 -11.18 8.36
C ASP A 201 4.48 -12.53 8.58
N SER A 202 3.84 -13.49 9.27
CA SER A 202 4.45 -14.80 9.51
C SER A 202 4.58 -15.66 8.27
N ASP A 203 3.55 -15.67 7.43
CA ASP A 203 3.53 -16.48 6.21
C ASP A 203 4.52 -15.93 5.20
N SER A 204 4.61 -14.60 5.13
CA SER A 204 5.58 -13.88 4.33
C SER A 204 7.02 -14.13 4.76
N ASP A 205 7.30 -14.06 6.06
CA ASP A 205 8.63 -14.37 6.58
C ASP A 205 9.04 -15.82 6.31
N SER A 206 8.11 -16.77 6.52
CA SER A 206 8.36 -18.18 6.26
C SER A 206 8.63 -18.45 4.78
N TRP A 207 7.83 -17.86 3.89
CA TRP A 207 8.04 -17.97 2.45
C TRP A 207 9.36 -17.34 2.01
N LYS A 208 9.67 -16.13 2.48
CA LYS A 208 10.92 -15.39 2.21
C LYS A 208 12.15 -16.22 2.59
N LEU A 209 12.17 -16.77 3.81
CA LEU A 209 13.29 -17.60 4.28
C LEU A 209 13.44 -18.87 3.42
N SER A 210 12.32 -19.53 3.14
CA SER A 210 12.33 -20.78 2.36
C SER A 210 12.75 -20.59 0.91
N ILE A 211 12.27 -19.53 0.25
CA ILE A 211 12.58 -19.29 -1.17
C ILE A 211 14.04 -18.88 -1.36
N ILE A 212 14.59 -18.08 -0.44
CA ILE A 212 16.00 -17.68 -0.49
C ILE A 212 16.90 -18.89 -0.28
N ASP A 213 16.60 -19.74 0.70
CA ASP A 213 17.37 -20.98 0.94
C ASP A 213 17.39 -21.89 -0.29
N HIS A 214 16.23 -22.06 -0.94
CA HIS A 214 16.12 -22.89 -2.14
C HIS A 214 16.87 -22.32 -3.35
N LEU A 215 16.83 -21.00 -3.54
CA LEU A 215 17.45 -20.33 -4.69
C LEU A 215 18.95 -20.09 -4.51
N LYS A 216 19.45 -20.10 -3.27
CA LYS A 216 20.85 -19.82 -2.94
C LYS A 216 21.81 -20.72 -3.70
N ASP A 217 21.58 -22.03 -3.67
CA ASP A 217 22.47 -23.00 -4.33
C ASP A 217 22.39 -22.92 -5.87
N GLU A 218 21.23 -22.58 -6.42
CA GLU A 218 21.02 -22.49 -7.87
C GLU A 218 21.57 -21.18 -8.49
N LEU A 219 21.54 -20.07 -7.73
CA LEU A 219 21.90 -18.74 -8.22
C LEU A 219 23.33 -18.31 -7.85
N ILE A 220 23.94 -18.92 -6.83
CA ILE A 220 25.30 -18.58 -6.37
C ILE A 220 26.39 -19.45 -7.03
N GLN A 221 26.03 -20.53 -7.75
CA GLN A 221 26.98 -21.43 -8.46
C GLN A 221 27.72 -20.80 -9.68
N ALA A 222 27.84 -19.48 -9.76
CA ALA A 222 28.79 -18.82 -10.64
C ALA A 222 29.90 -18.20 -9.77
N ASP A 223 31.14 -18.68 -9.91
CA ASP A 223 32.33 -18.13 -9.25
C ASP A 223 32.35 -16.60 -9.39
N MET A 224 32.08 -15.88 -8.30
CA MET A 224 32.23 -14.44 -8.23
C MET A 224 33.36 -14.07 -7.27
N VAL A 225 34.35 -13.40 -7.85
CA VAL A 225 35.28 -12.54 -7.13
C VAL A 225 34.47 -11.43 -6.47
N LEU A 226 34.57 -11.33 -5.15
CA LEU A 226 33.95 -10.30 -4.31
C LEU A 226 34.39 -8.90 -4.77
N ALA A 227 33.45 -8.10 -5.26
CA ALA A 227 33.58 -6.65 -5.26
C ALA A 227 33.09 -6.10 -3.92
N PRO A 228 33.76 -5.11 -3.31
CA PRO A 228 33.26 -4.46 -2.10
C PRO A 228 31.97 -3.70 -2.45
N VAL A 229 30.87 -4.08 -1.80
CA VAL A 229 29.64 -3.30 -1.79
C VAL A 229 29.96 -2.00 -1.05
N ILE A 230 29.83 -0.87 -1.75
CA ILE A 230 29.85 0.46 -1.13
C ILE A 230 28.41 0.70 -0.70
N ASP A 231 28.17 0.76 0.61
CA ASP A 231 26.89 1.22 1.16
C ASP A 231 26.63 2.63 0.64
N LEU A 232 25.58 2.75 -0.18
CA LEU A 232 24.96 4.04 -0.43
C LEU A 232 24.28 4.48 0.88
N PRO A 233 24.39 5.76 1.28
CA PRO A 233 23.58 6.26 2.37
C PRO A 233 22.11 6.09 1.95
N VAL A 234 21.41 5.23 2.68
CA VAL A 234 19.97 5.04 2.56
C VAL A 234 19.36 6.42 2.81
N SER A 235 18.66 6.96 1.81
CA SER A 235 17.74 8.08 2.04
C SER A 235 16.86 7.69 3.21
N SER A 236 16.77 8.54 4.23
CA SER A 236 16.00 8.30 5.45
C SER A 236 14.55 7.96 5.11
N SER A 237 14.25 6.67 4.91
CA SER A 237 12.91 6.17 5.10
C SER A 237 12.53 6.51 6.53
N SER A 238 11.31 7.00 6.74
CA SER A 238 10.71 7.12 8.07
C SER A 238 11.10 5.89 8.90
N GLN A 239 11.63 6.10 10.09
CA GLN A 239 11.94 5.01 11.04
C GLN A 239 10.68 4.24 11.46
N TYR A 240 9.50 4.80 11.16
CA TYR A 240 8.20 4.23 11.49
C TYR A 240 7.60 3.50 10.30
N SER A 241 7.01 2.34 10.60
CA SER A 241 6.35 1.44 9.66
C SER A 241 5.20 0.73 10.37
N LYS A 242 4.44 -0.10 9.64
CA LYS A 242 3.42 -0.97 10.27
C LYS A 242 3.98 -1.80 11.43
N GLN A 243 5.22 -2.30 11.30
CA GLN A 243 5.87 -3.14 12.33
C GLN A 243 6.53 -2.32 13.44
N ASN A 244 6.76 -1.02 13.22
CA ASN A 244 7.31 -0.10 14.21
C ASN A 244 6.53 1.22 14.16
N PRO A 245 5.27 1.25 14.64
CA PRO A 245 4.44 2.44 14.57
C PRO A 245 4.98 3.56 15.48
N LEU A 246 4.63 4.80 15.13
CA LEU A 246 4.83 5.97 15.98
C LEU A 246 3.76 5.99 17.07
N ALA A 247 4.17 6.15 18.32
CA ALA A 247 3.29 6.60 19.39
C ALA A 247 3.09 8.11 19.23
N ALA A 248 1.93 8.52 18.72
CA ALA A 248 1.58 9.91 18.43
C ALA A 248 0.52 10.41 19.43
N GLU A 249 0.52 11.70 19.74
CA GLU A 249 -0.45 12.27 20.68
C GLU A 249 -1.79 12.53 19.98
N PHE A 250 -2.88 12.05 20.57
CA PHE A 250 -4.23 12.29 20.09
C PHE A 250 -4.70 13.68 20.52
N LEU A 251 -4.97 14.57 19.57
CA LEU A 251 -5.30 15.96 19.87
C LEU A 251 -6.79 16.20 19.99
N VAL A 252 -7.58 15.79 18.99
CA VAL A 252 -9.01 16.16 18.93
C VAL A 252 -9.88 15.10 18.26
N SER A 253 -11.15 15.02 18.70
CA SER A 253 -12.23 14.25 18.07
C SER A 253 -13.50 15.09 17.89
N GLN A 254 -13.50 15.96 16.88
CA GLN A 254 -14.59 16.90 16.68
C GLN A 254 -15.71 16.32 15.79
N LYS A 255 -16.95 16.27 16.28
CA LYS A 255 -18.11 15.96 15.42
C LYS A 255 -18.31 17.08 14.39
N ILE A 256 -18.28 16.72 13.11
CA ILE A 256 -18.46 17.65 11.97
C ILE A 256 -19.78 17.45 11.23
N THR A 257 -20.62 16.50 11.68
CA THR A 257 -22.05 16.47 11.33
C THR A 257 -22.88 17.24 12.34
N GLY A 258 -24.06 17.68 11.90
CA GLY A 258 -25.06 18.34 12.73
C GLY A 258 -25.55 17.46 13.87
N ARG A 259 -26.12 18.10 14.89
CA ARG A 259 -26.57 17.44 16.12
C ARG A 259 -27.56 16.30 15.84
N ASP A 260 -28.45 16.51 14.88
CA ASP A 260 -29.55 15.60 14.56
C ASP A 260 -29.24 14.73 13.32
N SER A 261 -27.98 14.73 12.85
CA SER A 261 -27.55 13.82 11.80
C SER A 261 -27.72 12.37 12.23
N ALA A 262 -28.20 11.53 11.30
CA ALA A 262 -28.21 10.08 11.47
C ALA A 262 -26.79 9.47 11.38
N LYS A 263 -25.80 10.27 10.98
CA LYS A 263 -24.39 9.90 10.94
C LYS A 263 -23.62 10.61 12.05
N ASP A 264 -22.55 9.98 12.49
CA ASP A 264 -21.56 10.62 13.32
C ASP A 264 -20.23 10.59 12.56
N VAL A 265 -19.83 11.72 11.99
CA VAL A 265 -18.55 11.87 11.31
C VAL A 265 -17.69 12.84 12.11
N ARG A 266 -16.45 12.43 12.34
CA ARG A 266 -15.47 13.10 13.19
C ARG A 266 -14.31 13.62 12.35
N HIS A 267 -13.91 14.85 12.63
CA HIS A 267 -12.58 15.35 12.30
C HIS A 267 -11.64 14.95 13.45
N ILE A 268 -10.57 14.25 13.10
CA ILE A 268 -9.57 13.77 14.06
C ILE A 268 -8.25 14.45 13.75
N GLU A 269 -7.55 14.93 14.77
CA GLU A 269 -6.18 15.47 14.66
C GLU A 269 -5.26 14.67 15.58
N ILE A 270 -4.07 14.34 15.08
CA ILE A 270 -3.04 13.58 15.78
C ILE A 270 -1.71 14.32 15.59
N ASP A 271 -1.02 14.60 16.69
CA ASP A 271 0.29 15.25 16.70
C ASP A 271 1.41 14.23 16.49
N LEU A 272 2.18 14.43 15.42
CA LEU A 272 3.35 13.65 15.07
C LEU A 272 4.61 14.15 15.80
N GLY A 273 4.58 15.33 16.40
CA GLY A 273 5.68 16.00 17.08
C GLY A 273 7.00 16.01 16.27
N ASP A 274 8.13 16.00 16.99
CA ASP A 274 9.48 15.95 16.40
C ASP A 274 9.86 14.57 15.80
N SER A 275 8.89 13.71 15.47
CA SER A 275 9.13 12.33 15.01
C SER A 275 9.88 12.27 13.67
N GLY A 276 9.78 13.33 12.86
CA GLY A 276 10.26 13.36 11.49
C GLY A 276 9.44 12.48 10.54
N LEU A 277 8.23 12.06 10.94
CA LEU A 277 7.31 11.33 10.08
C LEU A 277 6.76 12.27 8.99
N THR A 278 6.95 11.90 7.74
CA THR A 278 6.49 12.69 6.59
C THR A 278 5.41 11.96 5.82
N TYR A 279 4.41 12.68 5.34
CA TYR A 279 3.36 12.16 4.46
C TYR A 279 3.02 13.14 3.35
N GLN A 280 2.36 12.65 2.30
CA GLN A 280 1.88 13.46 1.19
C GLN A 280 0.37 13.40 1.08
N ALA A 281 -0.25 14.44 0.51
CA ALA A 281 -1.66 14.45 0.22
C ALA A 281 -2.03 13.25 -0.68
N GLY A 282 -2.98 12.44 -0.22
CA GLY A 282 -3.37 11.16 -0.85
C GLY A 282 -2.77 9.91 -0.21
N ASP A 283 -1.89 10.04 0.78
CA ASP A 283 -1.49 8.93 1.66
C ASP A 283 -2.62 8.53 2.62
N ALA A 284 -2.48 7.33 3.19
CA ALA A 284 -3.32 6.85 4.27
C ALA A 284 -2.54 6.76 5.58
N LEU A 285 -3.23 6.96 6.70
CA LEU A 285 -2.70 6.72 8.03
C LEU A 285 -3.25 5.38 8.54
N GLY A 286 -2.34 4.46 8.86
CA GLY A 286 -2.68 3.25 9.59
C GLY A 286 -2.75 3.53 11.07
N VAL A 287 -3.87 3.19 11.68
CA VAL A 287 -4.15 3.41 13.11
C VAL A 287 -4.39 2.06 13.78
N PHE A 288 -3.58 1.73 14.78
CA PHE A 288 -3.89 0.63 15.68
C PHE A 288 -4.88 1.10 16.75
N PHE A 289 -5.76 0.21 17.17
CA PHE A 289 -6.82 0.49 18.13
C PHE A 289 -6.92 -0.63 19.16
N GLU A 290 -7.60 -0.34 20.27
CA GLU A 290 -7.97 -1.33 21.27
C GLU A 290 -9.48 -1.58 21.24
N ASN A 291 -9.88 -2.82 21.48
CA ASN A 291 -11.29 -3.19 21.54
C ASN A 291 -11.98 -2.61 22.78
N ASP A 292 -13.31 -2.51 22.65
CA ASP A 292 -14.30 -2.26 23.70
C ASP A 292 -13.93 -2.83 25.09
N GLU A 293 -13.64 -2.01 26.12
CA GLU A 293 -13.78 -2.38 27.55
C GLU A 293 -14.99 -3.28 27.83
N ASP A 294 -16.14 -2.71 27.47
CA ASP A 294 -17.45 -3.24 27.76
C ASP A 294 -17.75 -4.43 26.82
N LEU A 295 -17.37 -4.34 25.54
CA LEU A 295 -17.50 -5.45 24.60
C LEU A 295 -16.69 -6.68 25.01
N VAL A 296 -15.44 -6.50 25.47
CA VAL A 296 -14.60 -7.58 25.98
C VAL A 296 -15.24 -8.20 27.22
N THR A 297 -15.79 -7.38 28.11
CA THR A 297 -16.49 -7.86 29.31
C THR A 297 -17.75 -8.64 28.97
N GLU A 298 -18.55 -8.16 28.00
CA GLU A 298 -19.73 -8.86 27.48
C GLU A 298 -19.35 -10.23 26.89
N LEU A 299 -18.31 -10.27 26.07
CA LEU A 299 -17.82 -11.50 25.44
C LEU A 299 -17.32 -12.51 26.48
N LEU A 300 -16.52 -12.06 27.46
CA LEU A 300 -16.04 -12.93 28.55
C LEU A 300 -17.21 -13.51 29.35
N ALA A 301 -18.24 -12.70 29.63
CA ALA A 301 -19.44 -13.16 30.31
C ALA A 301 -20.23 -14.18 29.48
N ALA A 302 -20.36 -13.97 28.17
CA ALA A 302 -21.03 -14.90 27.26
C ALA A 302 -20.31 -16.26 27.19
N LEU A 303 -18.98 -16.26 27.28
CA LEU A 303 -18.12 -17.46 27.30
C LEU A 303 -17.96 -18.10 28.69
N ASN A 304 -18.43 -17.43 29.74
CA ASN A 304 -18.20 -17.81 31.14
C ASN A 304 -16.69 -17.91 31.49
N PHE A 305 -15.89 -16.97 30.99
CA PHE A 305 -14.47 -16.83 31.31
C PHE A 305 -14.23 -15.70 32.32
N SER A 306 -13.21 -15.85 33.15
CA SER A 306 -12.82 -14.83 34.14
C SER A 306 -12.00 -13.69 33.54
N GLY A 307 -11.36 -13.92 32.39
CA GLY A 307 -10.42 -13.00 31.74
C GLY A 307 -8.98 -13.09 32.29
N THR A 308 -8.76 -13.85 33.37
CA THR A 308 -7.43 -14.04 34.00
C THR A 308 -6.68 -15.27 33.48
N GLU A 309 -7.37 -16.11 32.71
CA GLU A 309 -6.79 -17.30 32.09
C GLU A 309 -5.60 -16.91 31.22
N GLN A 310 -4.54 -17.72 31.27
CA GLN A 310 -3.36 -17.51 30.44
C GLN A 310 -3.56 -18.16 29.08
N VAL A 311 -3.41 -17.36 28.03
CA VAL A 311 -3.49 -17.80 26.64
C VAL A 311 -2.21 -17.40 25.91
N SER A 312 -1.82 -18.25 24.97
CA SER A 312 -0.65 -18.08 24.13
C SER A 312 -1.06 -17.33 22.86
N VAL A 313 -0.49 -16.15 22.65
CA VAL A 313 -0.71 -15.32 21.45
C VAL A 313 0.63 -14.83 20.91
N LYS A 314 0.68 -14.59 19.61
CA LYS A 314 1.88 -14.06 18.96
C LYS A 314 1.86 -12.54 19.00
N VAL A 315 2.73 -11.93 19.79
CA VAL A 315 2.90 -10.47 19.95
C VAL A 315 4.29 -10.12 19.41
N ASP A 316 4.37 -9.15 18.50
CA ASP A 316 5.64 -8.70 17.90
C ASP A 316 6.52 -9.81 17.33
N GLY A 317 5.89 -10.83 16.73
CA GLY A 317 6.62 -11.97 16.17
C GLY A 317 6.93 -13.09 17.15
N GLU A 318 6.75 -12.88 18.46
CA GLU A 318 7.10 -13.83 19.51
C GLU A 318 5.86 -14.42 20.19
N GLN A 319 5.96 -15.69 20.57
CA GLN A 319 4.91 -16.37 21.31
C GLN A 319 4.94 -15.93 22.78
N GLN A 320 3.88 -15.26 23.25
CA GLN A 320 3.77 -14.78 24.63
C GLN A 320 2.54 -15.37 25.32
N ASN A 321 2.65 -15.64 26.61
CA ASN A 321 1.51 -16.01 27.44
C ASN A 321 1.01 -14.78 28.19
N ILE A 322 -0.22 -14.35 27.90
CA ILE A 322 -0.85 -13.18 28.52
C ILE A 322 -2.26 -13.53 29.02
N ALA A 323 -2.82 -12.67 29.87
CA ALA A 323 -4.20 -12.80 30.33
C ALA A 323 -5.18 -12.65 29.16
N LEU A 324 -6.22 -13.50 29.12
CA LEU A 324 -7.24 -13.51 28.08
C LEU A 324 -7.89 -12.13 27.87
N LYS A 325 -8.20 -11.39 28.95
CA LYS A 325 -8.74 -10.02 28.81
C LYS A 325 -7.79 -9.13 28.00
N LYS A 326 -6.48 -9.18 28.27
CA LYS A 326 -5.48 -8.39 27.54
C LYS A 326 -5.38 -8.81 26.07
N ALA A 327 -5.43 -10.11 25.79
CA ALA A 327 -5.44 -10.63 24.42
C ALA A 327 -6.65 -10.13 23.63
N LEU A 328 -7.86 -10.23 24.19
CA LEU A 328 -9.09 -9.75 23.57
C LEU A 328 -9.15 -8.22 23.44
N THR A 329 -8.47 -7.49 24.32
CA THR A 329 -8.46 -6.02 24.27
C THR A 329 -7.53 -5.49 23.18
N SER A 330 -6.33 -6.09 23.03
CA SER A 330 -5.23 -5.45 22.27
C SER A 330 -4.61 -6.31 21.17
N GLN A 331 -4.92 -7.61 21.08
CA GLN A 331 -4.22 -8.53 20.17
C GLN A 331 -5.16 -9.23 19.18
N LEU A 332 -6.44 -9.38 19.52
CA LEU A 332 -7.39 -10.19 18.76
C LEU A 332 -8.53 -9.32 18.22
N GLU A 333 -8.99 -9.62 17.02
CA GLU A 333 -10.13 -8.96 16.40
C GLU A 333 -11.44 -9.56 16.92
N ILE A 334 -12.30 -8.74 17.52
CA ILE A 334 -13.61 -9.19 18.04
C ILE A 334 -14.79 -8.39 17.48
N THR A 335 -14.53 -7.31 16.72
CA THR A 335 -15.56 -6.45 16.11
C THR A 335 -15.87 -6.83 14.67
N GLN A 336 -14.96 -7.55 14.00
CA GLN A 336 -15.19 -8.14 12.67
C GLN A 336 -15.12 -9.67 12.74
N THR A 337 -16.12 -10.34 12.19
CA THR A 337 -16.14 -11.80 12.13
C THR A 337 -15.51 -12.30 10.84
N ALA A 338 -14.75 -13.40 10.92
CA ALA A 338 -14.25 -14.13 9.74
C ALA A 338 -15.16 -15.35 9.46
N PRO A 339 -15.32 -15.77 8.19
CA PRO A 339 -16.01 -17.02 7.87
C PRO A 339 -15.45 -18.24 8.63
N ALA A 340 -14.12 -18.30 8.80
CA ALA A 340 -13.45 -19.36 9.56
C ALA A 340 -13.90 -19.43 11.03
N PHE A 341 -14.20 -18.28 11.66
CA PHE A 341 -14.73 -18.27 13.02
C PHE A 341 -16.16 -18.85 13.09
N ILE A 342 -16.99 -18.59 12.07
CA ILE A 342 -18.34 -19.17 11.97
C ILE A 342 -18.24 -20.69 11.88
N GLU A 343 -17.37 -21.23 11.02
CA GLU A 343 -17.16 -22.67 10.89
C GLU A 343 -16.70 -23.31 12.22
N PHE A 344 -15.75 -22.65 12.90
CA PHE A 344 -15.28 -23.07 14.22
C PHE A 344 -16.43 -23.08 15.25
N TRP A 345 -17.17 -21.98 15.37
CA TRP A 345 -18.21 -21.83 16.38
C TRP A 345 -19.44 -22.70 16.08
N ALA A 346 -19.78 -22.92 14.81
CA ALA A 346 -20.82 -23.87 14.39
C ALA A 346 -20.49 -25.27 14.89
N THR A 347 -19.24 -25.71 14.70
CA THR A 347 -18.76 -27.01 15.18
C THR A 347 -18.77 -27.09 16.70
N GLN A 348 -18.38 -26.01 17.38
CA GLN A 348 -18.29 -25.98 18.85
C GLN A 348 -19.67 -25.95 19.53
N SER A 349 -20.61 -25.19 18.98
CA SER A 349 -21.97 -25.05 19.51
C SER A 349 -22.90 -26.20 19.12
N GLY A 350 -22.68 -26.80 17.94
CA GLY A 350 -23.60 -27.78 17.38
C GLY A 350 -24.98 -27.21 17.04
N ASP A 351 -25.10 -25.89 16.87
CA ASP A 351 -26.36 -25.25 16.50
C ASP A 351 -26.70 -25.53 15.03
N ASP A 352 -27.89 -26.09 14.78
CA ASP A 352 -28.32 -26.51 13.44
C ASP A 352 -28.33 -25.35 12.42
N LYS A 353 -28.72 -24.13 12.85
CA LYS A 353 -28.77 -22.97 11.95
C LYS A 353 -27.38 -22.45 11.65
N LEU A 354 -26.52 -22.39 12.64
CA LEU A 354 -25.14 -21.95 12.44
C LEU A 354 -24.34 -22.95 11.60
N LEU A 355 -24.61 -24.25 11.75
CA LEU A 355 -24.07 -25.30 10.88
C LEU A 355 -24.54 -25.15 9.43
N GLU A 356 -25.80 -24.80 9.19
CA GLU A 356 -26.31 -24.51 7.84
C GLU A 356 -25.62 -23.29 7.22
N VAL A 357 -25.43 -22.21 7.99
CA VAL A 357 -24.69 -21.02 7.55
C VAL A 357 -23.24 -21.38 7.21
N ALA A 358 -22.57 -22.18 8.04
CA ALA A 358 -21.18 -22.60 7.84
C ALA A 358 -20.99 -23.56 6.66
N ALA A 359 -22.06 -24.22 6.19
CA ALA A 359 -21.98 -25.20 5.10
C ALA A 359 -21.71 -24.55 3.73
N ASP A 360 -22.03 -23.27 3.56
CA ASP A 360 -21.79 -22.50 2.34
C ASP A 360 -20.92 -21.28 2.62
N LYS A 361 -19.83 -21.13 1.87
CA LYS A 361 -18.84 -20.07 2.11
C LYS A 361 -19.40 -18.67 1.89
N ASN A 362 -20.28 -18.49 0.90
CA ASN A 362 -20.83 -17.16 0.61
C ASN A 362 -21.86 -16.77 1.67
N THR A 363 -22.69 -17.71 2.10
CA THR A 363 -23.62 -17.54 3.23
C THR A 363 -22.87 -17.22 4.52
N ALA A 364 -21.77 -17.94 4.82
CA ALA A 364 -20.92 -17.65 5.97
C ALA A 364 -20.29 -16.24 5.88
N ARG A 365 -19.82 -15.80 4.71
CA ARG A 365 -19.29 -14.44 4.51
C ARG A 365 -20.34 -13.36 4.74
N GLU A 366 -21.53 -13.52 4.16
CA GLU A 366 -22.64 -12.59 4.36
C GLU A 366 -23.05 -12.54 5.84
N PHE A 367 -23.09 -13.69 6.52
CA PHE A 367 -23.36 -13.72 7.95
C PHE A 367 -22.25 -13.03 8.75
N ALA A 368 -20.98 -13.29 8.46
CA ALA A 368 -19.83 -12.67 9.12
C ALA A 368 -19.83 -11.14 9.00
N ALA A 369 -20.30 -10.61 7.87
CA ALA A 369 -20.40 -9.16 7.63
C ALA A 369 -21.46 -8.46 8.49
N ASN A 370 -22.42 -9.20 9.06
CA ASN A 370 -23.57 -8.63 9.79
C ASN A 370 -23.54 -8.89 11.31
N TYR A 371 -22.67 -9.77 11.81
CA TYR A 371 -22.63 -10.16 13.23
C TYR A 371 -21.21 -10.07 13.78
N GLN A 372 -21.05 -9.47 14.97
CA GLN A 372 -19.78 -9.50 15.69
C GLN A 372 -19.62 -10.83 16.43
N ILE A 373 -18.40 -11.14 16.87
CA ILE A 373 -18.06 -12.37 17.59
C ILE A 373 -19.00 -12.59 18.79
N VAL A 374 -19.25 -11.52 19.57
CA VAL A 374 -20.13 -11.58 20.75
C VAL A 374 -21.58 -11.93 20.41
N ASP A 375 -22.08 -11.48 19.25
CA ASP A 375 -23.46 -11.75 18.83
C ASP A 375 -23.64 -13.24 18.54
N ILE A 376 -22.64 -13.84 17.87
CA ILE A 376 -22.64 -15.26 17.49
C ILE A 376 -22.51 -16.15 18.73
N VAL A 377 -21.58 -15.81 19.62
CA VAL A 377 -21.34 -16.54 20.88
C VAL A 377 -22.56 -16.47 21.80
N SER A 378 -23.18 -15.30 21.90
CA SER A 378 -24.35 -15.10 22.77
C SER A 378 -25.59 -15.82 22.26
N ALA A 379 -25.79 -15.86 20.93
CA ALA A 379 -26.92 -16.54 20.31
C ALA A 379 -26.77 -18.08 20.32
N ASN A 380 -25.55 -18.60 20.19
CA ASN A 380 -25.26 -20.02 20.01
C ASN A 380 -24.31 -20.50 21.12
N LYS A 381 -24.85 -20.80 22.30
CA LYS A 381 -24.03 -21.12 23.48
C LYS A 381 -23.27 -22.43 23.30
N ALA A 382 -21.98 -22.42 23.62
CA ALA A 382 -21.09 -23.57 23.56
C ALA A 382 -20.12 -23.56 24.75
N GLU A 383 -19.69 -24.75 25.20
CA GLU A 383 -18.55 -24.86 26.11
C GLU A 383 -17.26 -24.92 25.30
N VAL A 384 -16.32 -24.01 25.54
CA VAL A 384 -15.02 -23.98 24.87
C VAL A 384 -13.91 -23.66 25.87
N LYS A 385 -12.69 -24.11 25.61
CA LYS A 385 -11.53 -23.70 26.42
C LYS A 385 -10.99 -22.35 25.90
N PRO A 386 -10.32 -21.54 26.74
CA PRO A 386 -9.77 -20.24 26.32
C PRO A 386 -8.85 -20.31 25.11
N GLN A 387 -7.90 -21.26 25.07
CA GLN A 387 -6.92 -21.32 23.99
C GLN A 387 -7.54 -21.64 22.62
N PRO A 388 -8.36 -22.72 22.46
CA PRO A 388 -9.05 -22.95 21.19
C PRO A 388 -9.92 -21.80 20.70
N PHE A 389 -10.55 -21.05 21.61
CA PHE A 389 -11.31 -19.85 21.25
C PHE A 389 -10.40 -18.75 20.68
N VAL A 390 -9.28 -18.48 21.35
CA VAL A 390 -8.28 -17.52 20.91
C VAL A 390 -7.67 -17.91 19.56
N ASP A 391 -7.37 -19.20 19.36
CA ASP A 391 -6.80 -19.71 18.11
C ASP A 391 -7.75 -19.57 16.90
N ALA A 392 -9.05 -19.42 17.14
CA ALA A 392 -10.06 -19.21 16.10
C ALA A 392 -10.28 -17.73 15.75
N LEU A 393 -9.72 -16.80 16.52
CA LEU A 393 -9.82 -15.37 16.28
C LEU A 393 -8.66 -14.89 15.41
N ARG A 394 -8.95 -13.90 14.55
CA ARG A 394 -7.91 -13.19 13.81
C ARG A 394 -7.16 -12.23 14.73
N LYS A 395 -5.95 -11.87 14.35
CA LYS A 395 -5.25 -10.77 15.01
C LYS A 395 -5.93 -9.44 14.70
N ILE A 396 -5.85 -8.52 15.65
CA ILE A 396 -6.22 -7.14 15.39
C ILE A 396 -5.29 -6.56 14.33
N THR A 397 -5.85 -5.90 13.32
CA THR A 397 -5.11 -5.23 12.27
C THR A 397 -5.38 -3.73 12.31
N PRO A 398 -4.38 -2.89 12.01
CA PRO A 398 -4.57 -1.45 11.95
C PRO A 398 -5.61 -1.10 10.88
N ARG A 399 -6.38 -0.04 11.12
CA ARG A 399 -7.31 0.50 10.11
C ARG A 399 -6.64 1.65 9.37
N LEU A 400 -6.72 1.60 8.04
CA LEU A 400 -6.25 2.66 7.17
C LEU A 400 -7.34 3.72 7.01
N TYR A 401 -6.94 4.99 7.12
CA TYR A 401 -7.78 6.14 6.86
C TYR A 401 -7.09 7.07 5.86
N SER A 402 -7.78 7.47 4.79
CA SER A 402 -7.26 8.49 3.87
C SER A 402 -6.98 9.78 4.64
N ILE A 403 -5.75 10.28 4.55
CA ILE A 403 -5.34 11.48 5.27
C ILE A 403 -6.10 12.69 4.72
N ALA A 404 -6.69 13.47 5.62
CA ALA A 404 -7.54 14.61 5.33
C ALA A 404 -6.84 15.97 5.46
N SER A 405 -5.51 15.96 5.52
CA SER A 405 -4.67 17.17 5.59
C SER A 405 -3.52 17.12 4.60
N ALA A 406 -2.98 18.28 4.23
CA ALA A 406 -1.67 18.40 3.63
C ALA A 406 -0.66 18.78 4.70
N GLN A 407 0.48 18.09 4.74
CA GLN A 407 1.53 18.39 5.73
C GLN A 407 2.09 19.81 5.56
N ALA A 408 2.00 20.38 4.36
CA ALA A 408 2.38 21.77 4.09
C ALA A 408 1.47 22.82 4.78
N GLU A 409 0.28 22.41 5.24
CA GLU A 409 -0.68 23.28 5.93
C GLU A 409 -0.67 23.08 7.45
N VAL A 410 -0.44 21.83 7.89
CA VAL A 410 -0.62 21.43 9.31
C VAL A 410 0.69 21.01 9.99
N ASP A 411 1.82 21.13 9.29
CA ASP A 411 3.18 20.84 9.76
C ASP A 411 3.35 19.45 10.39
N GLU A 412 3.28 19.37 11.72
CA GLU A 412 3.52 18.16 12.50
C GLU A 412 2.23 17.44 12.89
N GLU A 413 1.07 17.86 12.39
CA GLU A 413 -0.18 17.15 12.61
C GLU A 413 -0.54 16.22 11.44
N VAL A 414 -1.42 15.25 11.70
CA VAL A 414 -2.12 14.50 10.66
C VAL A 414 -3.61 14.46 10.96
N HIS A 415 -4.41 14.88 9.99
CA HIS A 415 -5.87 14.95 10.14
C HIS A 415 -6.57 13.77 9.45
N LEU A 416 -7.65 13.25 10.04
CA LEU A 416 -8.51 12.22 9.46
C LEU A 416 -9.98 12.68 9.43
N THR A 417 -10.76 12.09 8.52
CA THR A 417 -12.23 12.20 8.53
C THR A 417 -12.84 10.83 8.75
N VAL A 418 -13.32 10.56 9.96
CA VAL A 418 -13.74 9.23 10.40
C VAL A 418 -15.25 9.18 10.57
N GLY A 419 -15.93 8.33 9.80
CA GLY A 419 -17.32 7.97 10.05
C GLY A 419 -17.40 6.90 11.14
N LEU A 420 -18.11 7.18 12.24
CA LEU A 420 -18.38 6.19 13.28
C LEU A 420 -19.26 5.08 12.70
N VAL A 421 -18.73 3.86 12.67
CA VAL A 421 -19.51 2.68 12.36
C VAL A 421 -20.29 2.31 13.61
N ASN A 422 -21.62 2.43 13.53
CA ASN A 422 -22.52 1.97 14.58
C ASN A 422 -23.81 1.40 13.96
N TYR A 423 -24.41 0.44 14.65
CA TYR A 423 -25.67 -0.17 14.25
C TYR A 423 -26.31 -0.88 15.45
N GLU A 424 -27.61 -1.13 15.37
CA GLU A 424 -28.30 -1.95 16.36
C GLU A 424 -28.35 -3.41 15.86
N ASN A 425 -28.02 -4.37 16.73
CA ASN A 425 -28.20 -5.78 16.50
C ASN A 425 -28.89 -6.42 17.71
N ASN A 426 -30.08 -7.00 17.50
CA ASN A 426 -30.90 -7.61 18.56
C ASN A 426 -31.10 -6.71 19.80
N GLY A 427 -31.31 -5.40 19.58
CA GLY A 427 -31.49 -4.42 20.66
C GLY A 427 -30.21 -4.04 21.41
N GLN A 428 -29.05 -4.52 20.97
CA GLN A 428 -27.73 -4.10 21.46
C GLN A 428 -27.09 -3.16 20.45
N GLN A 429 -26.46 -2.10 20.94
CA GLN A 429 -25.69 -1.20 20.09
C GLN A 429 -24.32 -1.82 19.81
N ARG A 430 -23.94 -1.88 18.54
CA ARG A 430 -22.63 -2.34 18.08
C ARG A 430 -21.86 -1.21 17.43
N PHE A 431 -20.55 -1.30 17.55
CA PHE A 431 -19.61 -0.28 17.07
C PHE A 431 -18.46 -0.93 16.32
N GLY A 432 -17.94 -0.25 15.30
CA GLY A 432 -16.70 -0.66 14.63
C GLY A 432 -15.49 -0.30 15.49
N GLY A 433 -14.57 -1.25 15.69
CA GLY A 433 -13.44 -1.12 16.62
C GLY A 433 -12.65 0.18 16.50
N ALA A 434 -11.97 0.40 15.38
CA ALA A 434 -11.13 1.59 15.20
C ALA A 434 -11.93 2.90 15.16
N SER A 435 -13.10 2.91 14.50
CA SER A 435 -13.92 4.13 14.38
C SER A 435 -14.47 4.58 15.74
N HIS A 436 -14.84 3.64 16.61
CA HIS A 436 -15.34 3.95 17.95
C HIS A 436 -14.20 4.30 18.91
N PHE A 437 -13.04 3.62 18.76
CA PHE A 437 -11.83 3.97 19.47
C PHE A 437 -11.48 5.46 19.28
N LEU A 438 -11.39 5.92 18.02
CA LEU A 438 -11.06 7.32 17.69
C LEU A 438 -12.19 8.31 17.98
N ALA A 439 -13.45 7.92 17.79
CA ALA A 439 -14.58 8.85 17.92
C ALA A 439 -15.00 9.10 19.38
N ASN A 440 -14.85 8.10 20.26
CA ASN A 440 -15.54 8.11 21.55
C ASN A 440 -14.71 7.60 22.74
N ARG A 441 -13.59 6.91 22.53
CA ARG A 441 -12.88 6.23 23.64
C ARG A 441 -11.53 6.84 23.98
N ILE A 442 -10.70 7.11 22.98
CA ILE A 442 -9.40 7.75 23.23
C ILE A 442 -9.63 9.20 23.67
N GLU A 443 -8.94 9.60 24.74
CA GLU A 443 -9.02 10.96 25.28
C GLU A 443 -7.90 11.84 24.71
N GLU A 444 -8.14 13.16 24.64
CA GLU A 444 -7.12 14.14 24.25
C GLU A 444 -5.88 14.02 25.15
N GLY A 445 -4.69 14.04 24.54
CA GLY A 445 -3.40 13.84 25.21
C GLY A 445 -2.96 12.37 25.37
N GLN A 446 -3.82 11.39 25.03
CA GLN A 446 -3.42 9.98 25.01
C GLN A 446 -2.62 9.62 23.76
N GLN A 447 -1.90 8.51 23.82
CA GLN A 447 -1.06 8.05 22.71
C GLN A 447 -1.81 7.07 21.82
N VAL A 448 -1.72 7.27 20.51
CA VAL A 448 -2.23 6.37 19.47
C VAL A 448 -1.08 5.88 18.60
N GLN A 449 -1.06 4.58 18.31
CA GLN A 449 -0.02 3.99 17.46
C GLN A 449 -0.39 4.17 15.99
N VAL A 450 0.43 4.89 15.25
CA VAL A 450 0.17 5.26 13.85
C VAL A 450 1.36 5.01 12.93
N PHE A 451 1.09 4.81 11.65
CA PHE A 451 2.12 4.79 10.60
C PHE A 451 1.54 5.32 9.29
N VAL A 452 2.39 5.84 8.42
CA VAL A 452 1.98 6.30 7.08
C VAL A 452 2.08 5.14 6.09
N GLU A 453 0.98 4.85 5.40
CA GLU A 453 0.94 3.95 4.26
C GLU A 453 0.99 4.80 2.98
N HIS A 454 2.12 4.79 2.29
CA HIS A 454 2.33 5.63 1.12
C HIS A 454 1.59 5.11 -0.11
N ASN A 455 0.82 5.99 -0.77
CA ASN A 455 0.03 5.68 -1.95
C ASN A 455 0.52 6.43 -3.21
N ASP A 456 1.53 5.88 -3.88
CA ASP A 456 2.06 6.43 -5.14
C ASP A 456 1.02 6.49 -6.29
N ASN A 457 -0.12 5.81 -6.12
CA ASN A 457 -1.19 5.71 -7.12
C ASN A 457 -2.32 6.72 -6.91
N PHE A 458 -2.33 7.47 -5.80
CA PHE A 458 -3.34 8.50 -5.51
C PHE A 458 -2.66 9.82 -5.14
N ARG A 459 -2.37 10.63 -6.15
CA ARG A 459 -1.58 11.86 -6.04
C ARG A 459 -2.09 12.95 -6.96
N LEU A 460 -1.91 14.20 -6.54
CA LEU A 460 -2.08 15.36 -7.40
C LEU A 460 -1.14 15.30 -8.62
N PRO A 461 -1.49 15.95 -9.75
CA PRO A 461 -0.61 16.04 -10.91
C PRO A 461 0.67 16.80 -10.57
N ALA A 462 1.80 16.39 -11.16
CA ALA A 462 3.08 17.07 -10.94
C ALA A 462 3.09 18.52 -11.45
N ASP A 463 2.31 18.84 -12.49
CA ASP A 463 2.07 20.21 -12.95
C ASP A 463 0.83 20.77 -12.26
N SER A 464 1.03 21.73 -11.36
CA SER A 464 -0.03 22.38 -10.57
C SER A 464 -1.04 23.16 -11.43
N ASN A 465 -0.75 23.42 -12.71
CA ASN A 465 -1.71 24.03 -13.64
C ASN A 465 -2.69 23.01 -14.23
N THR A 466 -2.45 21.70 -14.03
CA THR A 466 -3.31 20.65 -14.54
C THR A 466 -4.65 20.67 -13.79
N PRO A 467 -5.80 20.71 -14.51
CA PRO A 467 -7.11 20.66 -13.87
C PRO A 467 -7.36 19.34 -13.15
N VAL A 468 -8.13 19.36 -12.07
CA VAL A 468 -8.54 18.16 -11.34
C VAL A 468 -10.04 18.12 -11.11
N ILE A 469 -10.61 16.92 -11.26
CA ILE A 469 -12.00 16.60 -10.93
C ILE A 469 -11.98 15.60 -9.78
N MET A 470 -12.59 15.96 -8.66
CA MET A 470 -12.60 15.21 -7.43
C MET A 470 -14.04 14.77 -7.12
N ILE A 471 -14.26 13.48 -6.90
CA ILE A 471 -15.58 12.89 -6.63
C ILE A 471 -15.51 12.13 -5.32
N GLY A 472 -16.08 12.70 -4.26
CA GLY A 472 -15.93 12.19 -2.89
C GLY A 472 -17.16 12.47 -2.03
N PRO A 473 -18.21 11.63 -2.10
CA PRO A 473 -19.34 11.75 -1.19
C PRO A 473 -19.00 11.24 0.22
N GLY A 474 -19.64 11.84 1.24
CA GLY A 474 -19.43 11.51 2.64
C GLY A 474 -17.97 11.62 3.06
N THR A 475 -17.47 10.60 3.76
CA THR A 475 -16.06 10.52 4.20
C THR A 475 -15.07 10.44 3.03
N GLY A 476 -15.52 10.12 1.81
CA GLY A 476 -14.69 10.17 0.61
C GLY A 476 -14.17 11.59 0.28
N VAL A 477 -14.65 12.61 0.98
CA VAL A 477 -14.13 13.98 0.93
C VAL A 477 -12.72 14.10 1.53
N ALA A 478 -12.31 13.16 2.39
CA ALA A 478 -11.08 13.23 3.19
C ALA A 478 -9.83 13.60 2.36
N PRO A 479 -9.39 12.80 1.38
CA PRO A 479 -8.18 13.12 0.63
C PRO A 479 -8.34 14.37 -0.24
N PHE A 480 -9.58 14.78 -0.57
CA PHE A 480 -9.82 16.00 -1.33
C PHE A 480 -9.67 17.27 -0.51
N ARG A 481 -9.93 17.21 0.80
CA ARG A 481 -9.53 18.27 1.73
C ARG A 481 -8.01 18.44 1.72
N ALA A 482 -7.26 17.34 1.82
CA ALA A 482 -5.79 17.35 1.72
C ALA A 482 -5.31 17.90 0.37
N PHE A 483 -5.96 17.52 -0.74
CA PHE A 483 -5.61 18.03 -2.06
C PHE A 483 -5.81 19.54 -2.16
N MET A 484 -6.91 20.07 -1.64
CA MET A 484 -7.12 21.53 -1.65
C MET A 484 -6.09 22.27 -0.81
N GLN A 485 -5.78 21.78 0.40
CA GLN A 485 -4.73 22.37 1.24
C GLN A 485 -3.36 22.36 0.53
N GLN A 486 -2.98 21.24 -0.08
CA GLN A 486 -1.72 21.14 -0.83
C GLN A 486 -1.70 22.11 -2.01
N ARG A 487 -2.82 22.23 -2.74
CA ARG A 487 -2.92 23.15 -3.87
C ARG A 487 -2.89 24.61 -3.47
N ASP A 488 -3.42 24.95 -2.30
CA ASP A 488 -3.31 26.31 -1.73
C ASP A 488 -1.85 26.60 -1.36
N ALA A 489 -1.20 25.67 -0.66
CA ALA A 489 0.21 25.79 -0.26
C ALA A 489 1.17 25.88 -1.47
N ASP A 490 0.84 25.23 -2.59
CA ASP A 490 1.60 25.27 -3.84
C ASP A 490 1.27 26.47 -4.75
N ASP A 491 0.39 27.39 -4.31
CA ASP A 491 -0.16 28.50 -5.13
C ASP A 491 -0.67 28.01 -6.50
N ALA A 492 -1.32 26.84 -6.53
CA ALA A 492 -1.69 26.14 -7.75
C ALA A 492 -2.76 26.91 -8.55
N SER A 493 -2.50 27.17 -9.83
CA SER A 493 -3.42 27.92 -10.69
C SER A 493 -4.38 27.07 -11.53
N GLY A 494 -4.17 25.75 -11.56
CA GLY A 494 -5.03 24.83 -12.31
C GLY A 494 -6.43 24.71 -11.69
N ASP A 495 -7.43 24.49 -12.53
CA ASP A 495 -8.82 24.45 -12.09
C ASP A 495 -9.13 23.24 -11.19
N ASN A 496 -9.93 23.46 -10.15
CA ASN A 496 -10.37 22.43 -9.22
C ASN A 496 -11.89 22.29 -9.23
N TRP A 497 -12.38 21.07 -9.39
CA TRP A 497 -13.80 20.78 -9.37
C TRP A 497 -14.13 19.67 -8.39
N MET A 498 -14.95 19.98 -7.37
CA MET A 498 -15.41 19.02 -6.39
C MET A 498 -16.85 18.57 -6.62
N PHE A 499 -17.09 17.27 -6.62
CA PHE A 499 -18.40 16.64 -6.51
C PHE A 499 -18.53 16.02 -5.11
N PHE A 500 -19.38 16.63 -4.29
CA PHE A 500 -19.65 16.17 -2.93
C PHE A 500 -21.09 15.67 -2.82
N GLY A 501 -21.35 14.73 -1.93
CA GLY A 501 -22.71 14.36 -1.61
C GLY A 501 -22.85 13.69 -0.25
N ASP A 502 -23.98 13.91 0.40
CA ASP A 502 -24.34 13.25 1.66
C ASP A 502 -25.88 13.14 1.82
N GLN A 503 -26.38 12.92 3.03
CA GLN A 503 -27.80 12.73 3.31
C GLN A 503 -28.55 14.06 3.22
N THR A 504 -28.17 15.06 4.00
CA THR A 504 -28.86 16.36 4.06
C THR A 504 -27.89 17.53 4.06
N PHE A 505 -28.30 18.66 3.47
CA PHE A 505 -27.48 19.87 3.44
C PHE A 505 -27.21 20.43 4.84
N THR A 506 -28.20 20.39 5.73
CA THR A 506 -28.11 21.05 7.05
C THR A 506 -27.38 20.23 8.11
N GLN A 507 -27.32 18.90 7.96
CA GLN A 507 -26.71 18.03 8.96
C GLN A 507 -25.40 17.40 8.47
N ASP A 508 -25.20 17.22 7.17
CA ASP A 508 -24.17 16.30 6.68
C ASP A 508 -23.18 16.95 5.71
N PHE A 509 -23.21 18.28 5.56
CA PHE A 509 -22.27 18.99 4.70
C PHE A 509 -20.91 19.17 5.39
N LEU A 510 -20.08 18.13 5.30
CA LEU A 510 -18.73 18.08 5.89
C LEU A 510 -17.85 19.23 5.37
N TYR A 511 -17.16 19.92 6.29
CA TYR A 511 -16.22 21.02 6.00
C TYR A 511 -16.83 22.18 5.18
N GLN A 512 -18.14 22.42 5.29
CA GLN A 512 -18.86 23.43 4.47
C GLN A 512 -18.16 24.79 4.40
N VAL A 513 -17.67 25.30 5.55
CA VAL A 513 -17.03 26.63 5.63
C VAL A 513 -15.71 26.65 4.85
N GLU A 514 -14.92 25.59 4.93
CA GLU A 514 -13.66 25.48 4.17
C GLU A 514 -13.94 25.50 2.65
N TRP A 515 -14.91 24.70 2.18
CA TRP A 515 -15.30 24.69 0.77
C TRP A 515 -15.78 26.07 0.26
N GLN A 516 -16.57 26.77 1.08
CA GLN A 516 -17.02 28.13 0.75
C GLN A 516 -15.85 29.11 0.68
N ASN A 517 -14.84 28.97 1.54
CA ASN A 517 -13.64 29.80 1.51
C ASN A 517 -12.82 29.53 0.24
N TYR A 518 -12.64 28.27 -0.16
CA TYR A 518 -11.93 27.94 -1.41
C TYR A 518 -12.68 28.41 -2.67
N LEU A 519 -14.01 28.34 -2.70
CA LEU A 519 -14.82 28.92 -3.79
C LEU A 519 -14.64 30.45 -3.86
N LYS A 520 -14.56 31.10 -2.70
CA LYS A 520 -14.43 32.55 -2.60
C LYS A 520 -13.02 33.03 -2.98
N SER A 521 -11.98 32.29 -2.61
CA SER A 521 -10.60 32.60 -3.02
C SER A 521 -10.37 32.34 -4.51
N GLY A 522 -11.19 31.49 -5.13
CA GLY A 522 -11.06 31.06 -6.51
C GLY A 522 -10.16 29.83 -6.68
N LEU A 523 -9.61 29.29 -5.59
CA LEU A 523 -8.86 28.03 -5.62
C LEU A 523 -9.77 26.87 -6.03
N LEU A 524 -10.96 26.75 -5.42
CA LEU A 524 -11.98 25.84 -5.90
C LEU A 524 -12.77 26.51 -7.02
N THR A 525 -12.52 26.11 -8.27
CA THR A 525 -13.20 26.67 -9.44
C THR A 525 -14.70 26.38 -9.39
N ARG A 526 -15.06 25.16 -8.95
CA ARG A 526 -16.44 24.70 -8.97
C ARG A 526 -16.73 23.63 -7.92
N MET A 527 -17.95 23.63 -7.39
CA MET A 527 -18.45 22.57 -6.54
C MET A 527 -19.89 22.20 -6.90
N ASP A 528 -20.16 20.92 -7.12
CA ASP A 528 -21.50 20.39 -7.32
C ASP A 528 -21.84 19.46 -6.14
N VAL A 529 -23.01 19.68 -5.53
CA VAL A 529 -23.44 18.99 -4.30
C VAL A 529 -24.69 18.13 -4.51
N ALA A 530 -24.71 16.95 -3.91
CA ALA A 530 -25.82 15.99 -3.98
C ALA A 530 -26.31 15.59 -2.57
N PHE A 531 -27.52 16.00 -2.21
CA PHE A 531 -28.14 15.63 -0.92
C PHE A 531 -29.27 14.64 -1.17
N SER A 532 -29.08 13.40 -0.70
CA SER A 532 -29.97 12.28 -1.05
C SER A 532 -31.31 12.28 -0.30
N ARG A 533 -31.48 13.12 0.73
CA ARG A 533 -32.66 13.13 1.62
C ARG A 533 -33.33 14.50 1.80
N ASP A 534 -32.87 15.55 1.12
CA ASP A 534 -33.47 16.88 1.19
C ASP A 534 -34.76 17.01 0.36
N GLN A 535 -35.01 16.06 -0.54
CA GLN A 535 -36.19 15.99 -1.39
C GLN A 535 -36.68 14.54 -1.56
N ALA A 536 -37.87 14.37 -2.14
CA ALA A 536 -38.50 13.05 -2.32
C ALA A 536 -37.69 12.13 -3.26
N GLU A 537 -37.06 12.68 -4.29
CA GLU A 537 -36.18 11.95 -5.19
C GLU A 537 -34.75 11.94 -4.64
N LYS A 538 -34.10 10.78 -4.66
CA LYS A 538 -32.71 10.69 -4.19
C LYS A 538 -31.78 11.22 -5.26
N ILE A 539 -30.98 12.24 -4.90
CA ILE A 539 -29.94 12.80 -5.77
C ILE A 539 -28.58 12.36 -5.22
N TYR A 540 -27.77 11.76 -6.08
CA TYR A 540 -26.42 11.31 -5.80
C TYR A 540 -25.39 12.01 -6.71
N VAL A 541 -24.11 11.78 -6.46
CA VAL A 541 -23.02 12.42 -7.21
C VAL A 541 -23.04 12.04 -8.69
N GLN A 542 -23.44 10.82 -9.05
CA GLN A 542 -23.58 10.41 -10.45
C GLN A 542 -24.67 11.19 -11.20
N ASP A 543 -25.72 11.63 -10.51
CA ASP A 543 -26.76 12.45 -11.12
C ASP A 543 -26.18 13.84 -11.45
N ARG A 544 -25.40 14.41 -10.52
CA ARG A 544 -24.66 15.66 -10.76
C ARG A 544 -23.62 15.52 -11.86
N LEU A 545 -22.93 14.39 -11.96
CA LEU A 545 -22.01 14.14 -13.08
C LEU A 545 -22.76 14.16 -14.42
N LYS A 546 -23.93 13.51 -14.52
CA LYS A 546 -24.74 13.51 -15.74
C LYS A 546 -25.23 14.90 -16.12
N GLU A 547 -25.69 15.68 -15.15
CA GLU A 547 -26.09 17.09 -15.37
C GLU A 547 -24.95 17.93 -15.96
N GLN A 548 -23.70 17.58 -15.65
CA GLN A 548 -22.50 18.29 -16.05
C GLN A 548 -21.68 17.58 -17.13
N ALA A 549 -22.28 16.61 -17.83
CA ALA A 549 -21.61 15.71 -18.78
C ALA A 549 -20.70 16.44 -19.77
N LYS A 550 -21.20 17.52 -20.38
CA LYS A 550 -20.47 18.30 -21.38
C LYS A 550 -19.19 18.93 -20.81
N ASP A 551 -19.30 19.54 -19.64
CA ASP A 551 -18.18 20.22 -18.99
C ASP A 551 -17.14 19.22 -18.47
N ILE A 552 -17.59 18.08 -17.92
CA ILE A 552 -16.70 16.98 -17.51
C ILE A 552 -15.89 16.49 -18.71
N PHE A 553 -16.55 16.16 -19.82
CA PHE A 553 -15.85 15.71 -21.02
C PHE A 553 -14.87 16.78 -21.53
N SER A 554 -15.29 18.06 -21.52
CA SER A 554 -14.39 19.16 -21.90
C SER A 554 -13.16 19.27 -21.00
N TRP A 555 -13.27 19.00 -19.69
CA TRP A 555 -12.12 19.01 -18.78
C TRP A 555 -11.21 17.80 -19.00
N LEU A 556 -11.78 16.62 -19.26
CA LEU A 556 -10.99 15.43 -19.64
C LEU A 556 -10.17 15.70 -20.91
N GLU A 557 -10.75 16.36 -21.91
CA GLU A 557 -10.04 16.75 -23.14
C GLU A 557 -8.97 17.83 -22.91
N ARG A 558 -9.10 18.64 -21.85
CA ARG A 558 -8.08 19.61 -21.40
C ARG A 558 -6.92 18.97 -20.62
N GLY A 559 -6.94 17.65 -20.42
CA GLY A 559 -5.89 16.97 -19.67
C GLY A 559 -6.21 16.76 -18.19
N ALA A 560 -7.44 17.02 -17.73
CA ALA A 560 -7.79 16.91 -16.32
C ALA A 560 -7.47 15.51 -15.75
N HIS A 561 -7.07 15.49 -14.48
CA HIS A 561 -6.99 14.26 -13.68
C HIS A 561 -8.31 14.07 -12.92
N LEU A 562 -8.76 12.83 -12.87
CA LEU A 562 -10.03 12.41 -12.28
C LEU A 562 -9.76 11.54 -11.05
N TYR A 563 -10.38 11.87 -9.94
CA TYR A 563 -10.23 11.17 -8.68
C TYR A 563 -11.58 10.75 -8.13
N VAL A 564 -11.68 9.51 -7.66
CA VAL A 564 -12.87 8.98 -6.99
C VAL A 564 -12.47 8.41 -5.63
N CYS A 565 -13.14 8.84 -4.56
CA CYS A 565 -12.90 8.34 -3.21
C CYS A 565 -14.21 8.03 -2.47
N GLY A 566 -14.24 6.95 -1.68
CA GLY A 566 -15.38 6.53 -0.88
C GLY A 566 -15.79 5.07 -1.12
N ASP A 567 -17.09 4.79 -1.01
CA ASP A 567 -17.65 3.41 -1.07
C ASP A 567 -17.30 2.67 -2.38
N ALA A 568 -16.55 1.57 -2.26
CA ALA A 568 -16.16 0.73 -3.39
C ALA A 568 -17.32 -0.09 -3.97
N ASN A 569 -18.31 -0.43 -3.14
CA ASN A 569 -19.30 -1.45 -3.47
C ASN A 569 -20.43 -0.95 -4.36
N ARG A 570 -20.87 0.30 -4.17
CA ARG A 570 -21.98 0.90 -4.93
C ARG A 570 -21.53 2.19 -5.62
N MET A 571 -21.04 3.16 -4.86
CA MET A 571 -20.75 4.50 -5.37
C MET A 571 -19.71 4.48 -6.49
N ALA A 572 -18.58 3.79 -6.27
CA ALA A 572 -17.52 3.71 -7.28
C ALA A 572 -17.99 3.05 -8.59
N LYS A 573 -18.86 2.03 -8.52
CA LYS A 573 -19.43 1.34 -9.68
C LYS A 573 -20.38 2.26 -10.46
N ASP A 574 -21.27 2.96 -9.77
CA ASP A 574 -22.22 3.89 -10.38
C ASP A 574 -21.53 5.09 -11.04
N VAL A 575 -20.50 5.65 -10.38
CA VAL A 575 -19.67 6.73 -10.94
C VAL A 575 -18.91 6.23 -12.15
N HIS A 576 -18.29 5.04 -12.09
CA HIS A 576 -17.56 4.46 -13.22
C HIS A 576 -18.45 4.29 -14.45
N GLN A 577 -19.64 3.70 -14.28
CA GLN A 577 -20.59 3.55 -15.39
C GLN A 577 -21.03 4.91 -15.93
N THR A 578 -21.30 5.88 -15.06
CA THR A 578 -21.70 7.23 -15.46
C THR A 578 -20.61 7.93 -16.28
N LEU A 579 -19.34 7.76 -15.93
CA LEU A 579 -18.22 8.31 -16.71
C LEU A 579 -18.14 7.68 -18.10
N ILE A 580 -18.35 6.36 -18.21
CA ILE A 580 -18.42 5.66 -19.51
C ILE A 580 -19.54 6.26 -20.36
N ASP A 581 -20.73 6.44 -19.78
CA ASP A 581 -21.89 7.01 -20.47
C ASP A 581 -21.61 8.43 -20.95
N ILE A 582 -21.01 9.28 -20.10
CA ILE A 582 -20.62 10.66 -20.44
C ILE A 582 -19.61 10.67 -21.60
N ILE A 583 -18.57 9.83 -21.54
CA ILE A 583 -17.54 9.76 -22.57
C ILE A 583 -18.13 9.25 -23.90
N ALA A 584 -19.01 8.25 -23.84
CA ALA A 584 -19.69 7.71 -25.02
C ALA A 584 -20.56 8.77 -25.70
N GLU A 585 -21.40 9.46 -24.92
CA GLU A 585 -22.31 10.49 -25.43
C GLU A 585 -21.57 11.72 -25.96
N GLN A 586 -20.71 12.31 -25.13
CA GLN A 586 -20.05 13.59 -25.46
C GLN A 586 -18.90 13.41 -26.46
N GLY A 587 -18.21 12.26 -26.41
CA GLY A 587 -17.15 11.90 -27.35
C GLY A 587 -17.66 11.28 -28.65
N GLN A 588 -18.96 11.00 -28.78
CA GLN A 588 -19.57 10.26 -29.89
C GLN A 588 -18.88 8.91 -30.14
N LEU A 589 -18.52 8.23 -29.05
CA LEU A 589 -17.84 6.95 -29.04
C LEU A 589 -18.82 5.81 -28.77
N SER A 590 -18.51 4.61 -29.27
CA SER A 590 -19.19 3.41 -28.78
C SER A 590 -18.82 3.15 -27.31
N LEU A 591 -19.65 2.39 -26.58
CA LEU A 591 -19.38 2.02 -25.18
C LEU A 591 -18.01 1.35 -25.02
N ALA A 592 -17.65 0.43 -25.92
CA ALA A 592 -16.33 -0.23 -25.89
C ALA A 592 -15.16 0.76 -26.09
N GLN A 593 -15.35 1.81 -26.89
CA GLN A 593 -14.35 2.87 -27.05
C GLN A 593 -14.28 3.77 -25.82
N ALA A 594 -15.41 4.06 -25.17
CA ALA A 594 -15.45 4.84 -23.94
C ALA A 594 -14.80 4.10 -22.77
N GLU A 595 -15.03 2.79 -22.65
CA GLU A 595 -14.30 1.91 -21.71
C GLU A 595 -12.80 1.96 -21.97
N GLN A 596 -12.38 1.83 -23.23
CA GLN A 596 -10.96 1.92 -23.60
C GLN A 596 -10.37 3.29 -23.27
N TYR A 597 -11.11 4.38 -23.51
CA TYR A 597 -10.70 5.74 -23.15
C TYR A 597 -10.44 5.85 -21.65
N LEU A 598 -11.36 5.34 -20.82
CA LEU A 598 -11.22 5.37 -19.37
C LEU A 598 -10.07 4.48 -18.88
N LYS A 599 -9.84 3.31 -19.51
CA LYS A 599 -8.64 2.48 -19.29
C LYS A 599 -7.35 3.23 -19.63
N ASP A 600 -7.34 3.98 -20.74
CA ASP A 600 -6.18 4.78 -21.13
C ASP A 600 -5.92 5.93 -20.15
N LEU A 601 -6.98 6.56 -19.60
CA LEU A 601 -6.82 7.53 -18.50
C LEU A 601 -6.19 6.89 -17.26
N ARG A 602 -6.63 5.70 -16.85
CA ARG A 602 -6.02 4.97 -15.72
C ARG A 602 -4.55 4.67 -15.97
N ARG A 603 -4.22 4.13 -17.16
CA ARG A 603 -2.83 3.84 -17.56
C ARG A 603 -1.95 5.08 -17.52
N ASN A 604 -2.50 6.22 -17.91
CA ASN A 604 -1.79 7.50 -17.90
C ASN A 604 -1.81 8.20 -16.52
N LYS A 605 -2.26 7.53 -15.45
CA LYS A 605 -2.41 8.07 -14.09
C LYS A 605 -3.30 9.34 -14.02
N ARG A 606 -4.30 9.41 -14.91
CA ARG A 606 -5.28 10.50 -15.01
C ARG A 606 -6.67 10.09 -14.52
N TYR A 607 -6.88 8.83 -14.18
CA TYR A 607 -8.06 8.37 -13.44
C TYR A 607 -7.60 7.48 -12.29
N GLN A 608 -7.76 7.98 -11.06
CA GLN A 608 -7.25 7.38 -9.83
C GLN A 608 -8.40 7.15 -8.85
N LYS A 609 -8.32 6.07 -8.07
CA LYS A 609 -9.36 5.68 -7.12
C LYS A 609 -8.75 5.40 -5.75
N ASP A 610 -9.40 5.89 -4.71
CA ASP A 610 -9.14 5.54 -3.32
C ASP A 610 -10.45 5.10 -2.69
N VAL A 611 -10.84 3.86 -2.96
CA VAL A 611 -12.15 3.31 -2.61
C VAL A 611 -12.00 2.11 -1.69
N TYR A 612 -12.91 2.00 -0.73
CA TYR A 612 -12.86 1.03 0.36
C TYR A 612 -14.24 0.49 0.72
#